data_AF-A0A1A9IT03-F1
#
_entry.id   AF-A0A1A9IT03-F1
#
_cell.length_a   1.000
_cell.length_b   1.000
_cell.length_c   1.000
_cell.angle_alpha   90.00
_cell.angle_beta   90.00
_cell.angle_gamma   90.00
#
_symmetry.space_group_name_H-M   'P 1'
#
loop_
_entity.id
_entity.type
_entity.pdbx_description
1 polymer ?
#
loop_
_entity_poly.entity_id
_entity_poly.type
_entity_poly.pdbx_seq_one_letter_code
_entity_poly.pdbx_strand_id
1 'polypeptide(L)'
;MTPPPGWYRDPSAPHLERWWDGTAWSEHRRSPETVPLPLVVPAARRPARARAVALAAAGSVLAAAIVTGAVLLHDGGDGGDRGDGATSTAPGGPAATDTATAPAAPPDSSGPSGRAGPSDASVVVDQLNGITLPLPAGWEAPQNVSQDDVVMTTHGVYDCPAGRGLCRHGLVSTLTPASSDGARPETLARNDIADAADAAYGRNAAGDTPYDGITAHQDVAAGQVAVAGRAGYFVRRRVRTAKGPGGYVESLAFSSSTGVGAPVIVRFVLDAGPDGPPLADIDRITKGIRPIGATGADGGVGSSIGPSSG
;
A
#
# COMPACT_ATOMS: atom_id res chain seq x y z
N MET A 1 18.37 -12.66 40.61
CA MET A 1 19.29 -11.50 40.73
C MET A 1 18.67 -10.36 39.96
N THR A 2 18.43 -9.22 40.61
CA THR A 2 17.82 -8.04 39.99
C THR A 2 18.93 -7.22 39.31
N PRO A 3 18.70 -6.64 38.12
CA PRO A 3 19.71 -5.82 37.46
C PRO A 3 20.11 -4.61 38.35
N PRO A 4 21.39 -4.19 38.31
CA PRO A 4 21.84 -3.02 39.05
C PRO A 4 21.17 -1.74 38.53
N PRO A 5 21.12 -0.65 39.32
CA PRO A 5 20.55 0.62 38.88
C PRO A 5 21.21 1.13 37.59
N GLY A 6 20.42 1.58 36.61
CA GLY A 6 20.92 1.98 35.30
C GLY A 6 19.83 2.29 34.27
N TRP A 7 20.26 2.71 33.08
CA TRP A 7 19.38 2.88 31.92
C TRP A 7 19.20 1.55 31.19
N TYR A 8 17.95 1.16 30.98
CA TYR A 8 17.60 -0.07 30.28
C TYR A 8 16.47 0.21 29.30
N ARG A 9 16.29 -0.63 28.28
CA ARG A 9 15.16 -0.55 27.34
C ARG A 9 13.84 -0.51 28.12
N ASP A 10 12.99 0.48 27.83
CA ASP A 10 11.69 0.60 28.47
C ASP A 10 10.78 -0.56 28.01
N PRO A 11 10.32 -1.45 28.92
CA PRO A 11 9.44 -2.56 28.56
C PRO A 11 8.11 -2.12 27.94
N SER A 12 7.66 -0.90 28.26
CA SER A 12 6.42 -0.31 27.75
C SER A 12 6.62 0.56 26.50
N ALA A 13 7.87 0.94 26.19
CA ALA A 13 8.22 1.76 25.02
C ALA A 13 9.60 1.35 24.49
N PRO A 14 9.72 0.26 23.71
CA PRO A 14 11.02 -0.34 23.34
C PRO A 14 11.99 0.58 22.60
N HIS A 15 11.51 1.68 22.03
CA HIS A 15 12.34 2.68 21.34
C HIS A 15 13.07 3.64 22.30
N LEU A 16 12.73 3.64 23.59
CA LEU A 16 13.33 4.48 24.63
C LEU A 16 14.09 3.65 25.67
N GLU A 17 14.95 4.33 26.41
CA GLU A 17 15.52 3.81 27.66
C GLU A 17 14.79 4.45 28.84
N ARG A 18 14.48 3.64 29.86
CA ARG A 18 13.91 4.06 31.14
C ARG A 18 14.91 3.76 32.25
N TRP A 19 14.98 4.62 33.26
CA TRP A 19 15.90 4.42 34.38
C TRP A 19 15.33 3.44 35.41
N TRP A 20 16.09 2.40 35.72
CA TRP A 20 15.86 1.44 36.79
C TRP A 20 16.71 1.82 38.01
N ASP A 21 16.11 1.90 39.20
CA ASP A 21 16.81 2.32 40.42
C ASP A 21 17.36 1.16 41.28
N GLY A 22 17.23 -0.08 40.79
CA GLY A 22 17.62 -1.29 41.51
C GLY A 22 16.43 -2.07 42.11
N THR A 23 15.28 -1.41 42.31
CA THR A 23 14.07 -2.03 42.88
C THR A 23 12.80 -1.71 42.09
N ALA A 24 12.73 -0.59 41.38
CA ALA A 24 11.61 -0.15 40.54
C ALA A 24 12.04 0.69 39.32
N TRP A 25 11.14 0.81 38.35
CA TRP A 25 11.31 1.67 37.18
C TRP A 25 10.88 3.10 37.49
N SER A 26 11.78 4.07 37.33
CA SER A 26 11.47 5.50 37.52
C SER A 26 10.84 6.13 36.28
N GLU A 27 10.12 7.25 36.39
CA GLU A 27 9.50 7.93 35.24
C GLU A 27 10.50 8.62 34.29
N HIS A 28 11.80 8.61 34.60
CA HIS A 28 12.82 9.17 33.71
C HIS A 28 12.98 8.30 32.47
N ARG A 29 12.72 8.89 31.29
CA ARG A 29 12.92 8.28 29.97
C ARG A 29 13.88 9.11 29.13
N ARG A 30 14.72 8.46 28.34
CA ARG A 30 15.61 9.10 27.36
C ARG A 30 15.65 8.34 26.04
N SER A 31 16.03 9.02 24.97
CA SER A 31 16.40 8.35 23.72
C SER A 31 17.74 7.60 23.93
N PRO A 32 17.93 6.39 23.35
CA PRO A 32 19.20 5.70 23.43
C PRO A 32 20.32 6.60 22.93
N GLU A 33 21.37 6.76 23.74
CA GLU A 33 22.50 7.58 23.38
C GLU A 33 23.23 6.91 22.21
N THR A 34 23.11 7.51 21.02
CA THR A 34 23.85 7.04 19.85
C THR A 34 25.30 7.42 20.06
N VAL A 35 26.12 6.47 20.49
CA VAL A 35 27.58 6.65 20.53
C VAL A 35 28.03 6.98 19.10
N PRO A 36 28.64 8.14 18.84
CA PRO A 36 29.12 8.45 17.51
C PRO A 36 30.23 7.45 17.14
N LEU A 37 30.01 6.66 16.09
CA LEU A 37 31.07 5.89 15.47
C LEU A 37 32.14 6.87 14.95
N PRO A 38 33.45 6.61 15.16
CA PRO A 38 34.48 7.47 14.61
C PRO A 38 34.38 7.47 13.08
N LEU A 39 34.31 8.67 12.50
CA LEU A 39 34.32 8.91 11.07
C LEU A 39 35.60 8.32 10.46
N VAL A 40 35.46 7.25 9.67
CA VAL A 40 36.53 6.80 8.76
C VAL A 40 36.60 7.82 7.64
N VAL A 41 37.59 8.71 7.70
CA VAL A 41 37.87 9.68 6.64
C VAL A 41 38.41 8.92 5.41
N PRO A 42 37.76 8.96 4.24
CA PRO A 42 38.33 8.36 3.04
C PRO A 42 39.56 9.17 2.62
N ALA A 43 40.68 8.49 2.42
CA ALA A 43 41.93 9.10 1.98
C ALA A 43 41.74 9.82 0.62
N ALA A 44 42.16 11.08 0.57
CA ALA A 44 42.13 11.92 -0.62
C ALA A 44 42.87 11.26 -1.79
N ARG A 45 42.16 11.00 -2.89
CA ARG A 45 42.76 10.60 -4.17
C ARG A 45 43.55 11.78 -4.73
N ARG A 46 44.87 11.60 -4.86
CA ARG A 46 45.77 12.56 -5.52
C ARG A 46 45.50 12.59 -7.04
N PRO A 47 45.58 13.75 -7.71
CA PRO A 47 45.42 13.84 -9.15
C PRO A 47 46.73 13.47 -9.86
N ALA A 48 46.72 12.41 -10.67
CA ALA A 48 47.83 12.09 -11.56
C ALA A 48 47.69 12.88 -12.87
N ARG A 49 48.67 13.77 -13.12
CA ARG A 49 48.83 14.52 -14.37
C ARG A 49 49.29 13.60 -15.50
N ALA A 50 48.76 13.90 -16.67
CA ALA A 50 49.05 13.43 -18.03
C ALA A 50 50.41 12.78 -18.30
N ARG A 51 50.37 11.65 -19.04
CA ARG A 51 51.26 11.38 -20.18
C ARG A 51 50.46 10.69 -21.29
N ALA A 52 50.35 11.37 -22.42
CA ALA A 52 50.01 10.78 -23.70
C ALA A 52 51.28 10.20 -24.32
N VAL A 53 51.26 8.93 -24.74
CA VAL A 53 52.03 8.44 -25.90
C VAL A 53 51.20 7.32 -26.54
N ALA A 54 51.00 7.45 -27.84
CA ALA A 54 50.27 6.59 -28.75
C ALA A 54 50.86 5.18 -28.86
N LEU A 55 50.05 4.21 -29.30
CA LEU A 55 50.40 3.26 -30.38
C LEU A 55 49.12 2.70 -31.00
N ALA A 56 49.10 2.70 -32.33
CA ALA A 56 47.99 2.33 -33.20
C ALA A 56 48.17 0.92 -33.79
N ALA A 57 47.07 0.40 -34.37
CA ALA A 57 46.96 -0.75 -35.28
C ALA A 57 47.16 -2.15 -34.64
N ALA A 58 46.49 -3.24 -35.00
CA ALA A 58 45.64 -3.59 -36.13
C ALA A 58 44.74 -4.78 -35.75
N GLY A 59 43.60 -4.96 -36.42
CA GLY A 59 43.34 -6.17 -37.23
C GLY A 59 42.39 -7.16 -36.52
N SER A 60 41.10 -7.18 -36.83
CA SER A 60 40.46 -7.92 -37.95
C SER A 60 40.09 -9.38 -37.62
N VAL A 61 38.78 -9.67 -37.73
CA VAL A 61 38.11 -10.96 -37.99
C VAL A 61 38.01 -11.96 -36.82
N LEU A 62 36.78 -12.20 -36.33
CA LEU A 62 36.12 -13.51 -36.46
C LEU A 62 34.62 -13.37 -36.17
N ALA A 63 33.83 -13.23 -37.24
CA ALA A 63 32.47 -13.74 -37.28
C ALA A 63 32.53 -15.04 -38.08
N ALA A 64 32.24 -16.18 -37.44
CA ALA A 64 31.68 -17.41 -38.01
C ALA A 64 32.01 -18.60 -37.10
N ALA A 65 31.02 -19.10 -36.34
CA ALA A 65 30.86 -20.52 -36.00
C ALA A 65 29.63 -20.75 -35.09
N ILE A 66 28.41 -20.54 -35.59
CA ILE A 66 27.23 -21.28 -35.09
C ILE A 66 26.36 -21.65 -36.29
N VAL A 67 26.81 -22.65 -37.05
CA VAL A 67 25.94 -23.53 -37.82
C VAL A 67 26.52 -24.93 -37.66
N THR A 68 25.62 -25.90 -37.46
CA THR A 68 25.81 -27.36 -37.56
C THR A 68 26.03 -28.08 -36.24
N GLY A 69 24.94 -28.65 -35.72
CA GLY A 69 24.95 -29.63 -34.64
C GLY A 69 23.60 -30.35 -34.55
N ALA A 70 23.06 -30.77 -35.68
CA ALA A 70 21.89 -31.64 -35.73
C ALA A 70 22.31 -32.99 -36.32
N VAL A 71 21.79 -34.06 -35.68
CA VAL A 71 21.46 -35.39 -36.25
C VAL A 71 22.46 -36.54 -35.94
N LEU A 72 21.86 -37.59 -35.31
CA LEU A 72 22.26 -39.03 -35.15
C LEU A 72 23.16 -39.37 -33.94
N LEU A 73 22.88 -40.34 -33.04
CA LEU A 73 22.20 -41.66 -33.11
C LEU A 73 21.49 -41.93 -31.74
N HIS A 74 20.28 -42.54 -31.64
CA HIS A 74 19.94 -43.99 -31.78
C HIS A 74 20.70 -44.85 -30.73
N ASP A 75 20.14 -45.71 -29.88
CA ASP A 75 18.98 -46.59 -30.05
C ASP A 75 18.65 -47.40 -28.77
N GLY A 76 17.42 -47.96 -28.72
CA GLY A 76 16.99 -49.15 -27.92
C GLY A 76 16.58 -48.93 -26.45
N GLY A 77 15.50 -49.48 -25.88
CA GLY A 77 14.45 -50.44 -26.26
C GLY A 77 13.74 -50.85 -24.94
N ASP A 78 12.42 -50.70 -24.80
CA ASP A 78 11.35 -51.73 -24.87
C ASP A 78 11.00 -52.50 -23.56
N GLY A 79 9.68 -52.67 -23.34
CA GLY A 79 9.01 -53.58 -22.38
C GLY A 79 8.28 -52.84 -21.24
N GLY A 80 6.95 -52.69 -21.20
CA GLY A 80 5.93 -53.75 -20.97
C GLY A 80 5.67 -53.84 -19.46
N ASP A 81 4.52 -53.50 -18.89
CA ASP A 81 3.29 -54.31 -18.95
C ASP A 81 2.00 -53.55 -18.59
N ARG A 82 0.90 -54.06 -19.16
CA ARG A 82 -0.50 -53.73 -18.88
C ARG A 82 -1.02 -54.55 -17.69
N GLY A 83 -1.99 -53.99 -16.96
CA GLY A 83 -2.89 -54.72 -16.08
C GLY A 83 -4.29 -54.10 -16.13
N ASP A 84 -5.22 -54.83 -16.76
CA ASP A 84 -6.62 -54.51 -16.98
C ASP A 84 -7.53 -54.75 -15.75
N GLY A 85 -8.74 -54.17 -15.77
CA GLY A 85 -9.91 -54.61 -14.98
C GLY A 85 -10.82 -53.46 -14.51
N ALA A 86 -11.71 -52.89 -15.33
CA ALA A 86 -13.07 -53.34 -15.67
C ALA A 86 -14.21 -52.90 -14.68
N THR A 87 -14.99 -51.90 -15.12
CA THR A 87 -16.48 -51.71 -15.12
C THR A 87 -17.41 -52.14 -13.97
N SER A 88 -18.36 -51.25 -13.58
CA SER A 88 -19.85 -51.36 -13.69
C SER A 88 -20.59 -50.46 -12.67
N THR A 89 -21.24 -49.35 -13.07
CA THR A 89 -22.71 -49.10 -13.27
C THR A 89 -23.71 -49.41 -12.13
N ALA A 90 -24.22 -48.33 -11.46
CA ALA A 90 -25.56 -47.91 -10.92
C ALA A 90 -26.72 -48.92 -10.60
N PRO A 91 -27.92 -48.52 -10.04
CA PRO A 91 -28.37 -47.43 -9.13
C PRO A 91 -29.31 -47.91 -7.96
N GLY A 92 -29.83 -47.00 -7.11
CA GLY A 92 -31.08 -47.22 -6.33
C GLY A 92 -31.29 -46.35 -5.07
N GLY A 93 -32.37 -45.54 -5.03
CA GLY A 93 -32.91 -44.85 -3.83
C GLY A 93 -33.70 -45.79 -2.90
N PRO A 94 -34.49 -45.32 -1.89
CA PRO A 94 -35.34 -44.11 -1.92
C PRO A 94 -35.34 -43.25 -0.64
N ALA A 95 -36.25 -42.26 -0.66
CA ALA A 95 -36.51 -41.18 0.30
C ALA A 95 -37.15 -41.59 1.64
N ALA A 96 -37.02 -40.70 2.64
CA ALA A 96 -38.06 -40.43 3.63
C ALA A 96 -37.98 -38.97 4.10
N THR A 97 -39.11 -38.30 3.97
CA THR A 97 -39.50 -36.99 4.51
C THR A 97 -39.68 -37.09 6.02
N ASP A 98 -39.38 -36.03 6.79
CA ASP A 98 -40.31 -35.56 7.82
C ASP A 98 -39.99 -34.16 8.34
N THR A 99 -41.09 -33.48 8.66
CA THR A 99 -41.25 -32.08 9.04
C THR A 99 -41.19 -31.97 10.57
N ALA A 100 -40.56 -30.93 11.14
CA ALA A 100 -41.04 -30.26 12.37
C ALA A 100 -40.15 -29.10 12.86
N THR A 101 -40.74 -27.90 12.83
CA THR A 101 -40.91 -26.98 13.97
C THR A 101 -39.69 -26.29 14.59
N ALA A 102 -39.70 -24.95 14.45
CA ALA A 102 -38.93 -23.97 15.22
C ALA A 102 -39.33 -23.94 16.71
N PRO A 103 -38.38 -23.54 17.59
CA PRO A 103 -38.74 -22.65 18.69
C PRO A 103 -37.85 -21.39 18.77
N ALA A 104 -38.43 -20.42 19.48
CA ALA A 104 -38.04 -19.02 19.62
C ALA A 104 -36.69 -18.74 20.31
N ALA A 105 -36.23 -17.50 20.10
CA ALA A 105 -35.05 -16.86 20.67
C ALA A 105 -35.12 -16.64 22.20
N PRO A 106 -33.96 -16.47 22.87
CA PRO A 106 -33.79 -15.63 24.05
C PRO A 106 -33.07 -14.28 23.72
N PRO A 107 -33.19 -13.27 24.59
CA PRO A 107 -32.88 -11.87 24.28
C PRO A 107 -31.42 -11.46 24.54
N ASP A 108 -31.02 -10.43 23.80
CA ASP A 108 -30.11 -9.33 24.13
C ASP A 108 -28.95 -9.59 25.11
N SER A 109 -27.74 -9.63 24.54
CA SER A 109 -26.52 -9.24 25.24
C SER A 109 -25.74 -8.27 24.35
N SER A 110 -25.87 -7.00 24.70
CA SER A 110 -25.19 -5.84 24.14
C SER A 110 -23.67 -5.98 24.24
N GLY A 111 -23.00 -6.21 23.11
CA GLY A 111 -21.59 -5.93 22.90
C GLY A 111 -21.44 -4.74 21.95
N PRO A 112 -20.45 -3.84 22.12
CA PRO A 112 -20.29 -2.66 21.29
C PRO A 112 -19.65 -3.06 19.96
N SER A 113 -20.42 -3.69 19.09
CA SER A 113 -20.10 -3.76 17.66
C SER A 113 -20.76 -2.58 16.99
N GLY A 114 -20.01 -1.49 16.83
CA GLY A 114 -20.37 -0.40 15.92
C GLY A 114 -20.29 -0.91 14.48
N ARG A 115 -21.25 -1.76 14.10
CA ARG A 115 -21.51 -2.12 12.70
C ARG A 115 -22.73 -1.34 12.28
N ALA A 116 -22.50 -0.11 11.80
CA ALA A 116 -23.51 0.51 10.96
C ALA A 116 -23.75 -0.45 9.79
N GLY A 117 -25.02 -0.77 9.50
CA GLY A 117 -25.41 -1.41 8.26
C GLY A 117 -25.00 -0.55 7.05
N PRO A 118 -25.33 -0.94 5.80
CA PRO A 118 -25.10 -0.08 4.65
C PRO A 118 -25.95 1.18 4.85
N SER A 119 -25.31 2.22 5.37
CA SER A 119 -25.96 3.49 5.66
C SER A 119 -25.66 4.41 4.50
N ASP A 120 -26.62 5.27 4.19
CA ASP A 120 -26.53 6.46 3.31
C ASP A 120 -25.45 7.47 3.79
N ALA A 121 -24.38 6.98 4.39
CA ALA A 121 -23.22 7.77 4.76
C ALA A 121 -22.59 8.28 3.47
N SER A 122 -22.77 9.56 3.21
CA SER A 122 -22.09 10.28 2.12
C SER A 122 -20.58 10.45 2.34
N VAL A 123 -20.03 9.87 3.42
CA VAL A 123 -18.67 10.09 3.92
C VAL A 123 -18.16 8.83 4.63
N VAL A 124 -16.90 8.46 4.41
CA VAL A 124 -16.14 7.51 5.24
C VAL A 124 -15.29 8.28 6.24
N VAL A 125 -15.22 7.77 7.47
CA VAL A 125 -14.41 8.32 8.55
C VAL A 125 -13.18 7.45 8.75
N ASP A 126 -12.00 8.04 8.58
CA ASP A 126 -10.73 7.44 8.95
C ASP A 126 -10.27 8.03 10.28
N GLN A 127 -10.59 7.30 11.35
CA GLN A 127 -10.26 7.71 12.71
C GLN A 127 -8.75 7.69 12.99
N LEU A 128 -7.99 6.82 12.30
CA LEU A 128 -6.56 6.67 12.52
C LEU A 128 -5.80 7.90 11.99
N ASN A 129 -6.14 8.35 10.79
CA ASN A 129 -5.53 9.53 10.17
C ASN A 129 -6.25 10.85 10.53
N GLY A 130 -7.40 10.77 11.21
CA GLY A 130 -8.14 11.93 11.68
C GLY A 130 -8.86 12.70 10.57
N ILE A 131 -9.22 12.02 9.48
CA ILE A 131 -9.84 12.63 8.30
C ILE A 131 -11.17 11.96 7.94
N THR A 132 -11.96 12.65 7.13
CA THR A 132 -13.13 12.11 6.47
C THR A 132 -12.97 12.26 4.95
N LEU A 133 -13.48 11.28 4.21
CA LEU A 133 -13.47 11.26 2.75
C LEU A 133 -14.91 11.16 2.24
N PRO A 134 -15.33 11.95 1.25
CA PRO A 134 -16.66 11.80 0.67
C PRO A 134 -16.78 10.44 -0.02
N LEU A 135 -18.01 9.90 -0.10
CA LEU A 135 -18.36 8.73 -0.89
C LEU A 135 -19.12 9.19 -2.15
N PRO A 136 -18.44 9.32 -3.30
CA PRO A 136 -19.12 9.58 -4.56
C PRO A 136 -19.99 8.40 -4.99
N ALA A 137 -20.94 8.65 -5.90
CA ALA A 137 -21.71 7.59 -6.51
C ALA A 137 -20.79 6.53 -7.17
N GLY A 138 -21.10 5.26 -6.98
CA GLY A 138 -20.29 4.12 -7.47
C GLY A 138 -19.19 3.67 -6.51
N TRP A 139 -18.98 4.40 -5.41
CA TRP A 139 -18.08 4.02 -4.32
C TRP A 139 -18.87 3.61 -3.08
N GLU A 140 -18.33 2.66 -2.34
CA GLU A 140 -18.87 2.17 -1.08
C GLU A 140 -17.79 2.14 0.01
N ALA A 141 -18.25 2.22 1.26
CA ALA A 141 -17.39 1.86 2.40
C ALA A 141 -16.89 0.42 2.22
N PRO A 142 -15.63 0.13 2.58
CA PRO A 142 -14.98 -1.15 2.33
C PRO A 142 -15.77 -2.27 3.00
N GLN A 143 -16.26 -3.20 2.19
CA GLN A 143 -16.87 -4.44 2.66
C GLN A 143 -15.99 -5.61 2.23
N ASN A 144 -15.71 -6.53 3.16
CA ASN A 144 -14.93 -7.73 2.89
C ASN A 144 -13.54 -7.43 2.28
N VAL A 145 -12.86 -6.40 2.80
CA VAL A 145 -11.48 -6.06 2.42
C VAL A 145 -10.56 -6.51 3.55
N SER A 146 -9.47 -7.22 3.22
CA SER A 146 -8.51 -7.74 4.19
C SER A 146 -7.42 -6.74 4.58
N GLN A 147 -7.36 -5.60 3.90
CA GLN A 147 -6.41 -4.53 4.11
C GLN A 147 -7.06 -3.47 5.01
N ASP A 148 -6.51 -3.28 6.21
CA ASP A 148 -7.07 -2.40 7.24
C ASP A 148 -6.98 -0.90 6.88
N ASP A 149 -6.13 -0.54 5.92
CA ASP A 149 -5.91 0.83 5.47
C ASP A 149 -6.85 1.26 4.33
N VAL A 150 -7.65 0.33 3.77
CA VAL A 150 -8.60 0.65 2.71
C VAL A 150 -9.81 1.35 3.31
N VAL A 151 -10.16 2.50 2.75
CA VAL A 151 -11.26 3.35 3.24
C VAL A 151 -12.43 3.44 2.28
N MET A 152 -12.26 3.11 1.00
CA MET A 152 -13.39 2.95 0.08
C MET A 152 -13.01 2.08 -1.11
N THR A 153 -14.00 1.45 -1.71
CA THR A 153 -13.85 0.64 -2.93
C THR A 153 -15.00 0.91 -3.89
N THR A 154 -14.81 0.59 -5.16
CA THR A 154 -15.96 0.42 -6.07
C THR A 154 -16.75 -0.84 -5.70
N HIS A 155 -18.03 -0.85 -6.07
CA HIS A 155 -18.88 -2.02 -5.89
C HIS A 155 -18.34 -3.26 -6.64
N GLY A 156 -18.50 -4.42 -6.00
CA GLY A 156 -18.19 -5.70 -6.62
C GLY A 156 -16.69 -6.01 -6.73
N VAL A 157 -16.42 -7.22 -7.23
CA VAL A 157 -15.09 -7.77 -7.48
C VAL A 157 -15.11 -8.50 -8.83
N TYR A 158 -13.94 -8.69 -9.43
CA TYR A 158 -13.77 -9.45 -10.67
C TYR A 158 -12.51 -10.31 -10.60
N ASP A 159 -12.40 -11.31 -11.48
CA ASP A 159 -11.19 -12.14 -11.55
C ASP A 159 -10.01 -11.31 -12.05
N CYS A 160 -8.93 -11.27 -11.27
CA CYS A 160 -7.74 -10.53 -11.67
C CYS A 160 -7.21 -11.01 -13.04
N PRO A 161 -6.69 -10.14 -13.91
CA PRO A 161 -6.30 -10.51 -15.28
C PRO A 161 -5.23 -11.61 -15.40
N ALA A 162 -4.42 -11.81 -14.37
CA ALA A 162 -3.46 -12.92 -14.30
C ALA A 162 -4.10 -14.28 -13.93
N GLY A 163 -5.41 -14.32 -13.66
CA GLY A 163 -6.16 -15.52 -13.31
C GLY A 163 -5.98 -15.98 -11.86
N ARG A 164 -5.49 -15.11 -10.97
CA ARG A 164 -5.26 -15.40 -9.55
C ARG A 164 -5.76 -14.25 -8.68
N GLY A 165 -6.64 -14.56 -7.75
CA GLY A 165 -7.20 -13.60 -6.81
C GLY A 165 -8.34 -12.77 -7.40
N LEU A 166 -8.90 -11.92 -6.55
CA LEU A 166 -10.02 -11.03 -6.88
C LEU A 166 -9.53 -9.58 -6.90
N CYS A 167 -9.90 -8.87 -7.94
CA CYS A 167 -9.57 -7.48 -8.19
C CYS A 167 -10.81 -6.60 -8.08
N ARG A 168 -10.59 -5.29 -7.92
CA ARG A 168 -11.64 -4.26 -7.92
C ARG A 168 -11.23 -3.14 -8.85
N HIS A 169 -12.22 -2.49 -9.45
CA HIS A 169 -11.96 -1.42 -10.42
C HIS A 169 -11.47 -0.12 -9.77
N GLY A 170 -11.85 0.14 -8.53
CA GLY A 170 -11.37 1.27 -7.76
C GLY A 170 -11.15 0.94 -6.30
N LEU A 171 -10.08 1.50 -5.74
CA LEU A 171 -9.71 1.38 -4.34
C LEU A 171 -9.05 2.67 -3.87
N VAL A 172 -9.40 3.12 -2.66
CA VAL A 172 -8.70 4.20 -1.97
C VAL A 172 -8.27 3.71 -0.59
N SER A 173 -7.00 3.90 -0.26
CA SER A 173 -6.45 3.62 1.05
C SER A 173 -5.76 4.83 1.66
N THR A 174 -5.64 4.83 2.98
CA THR A 174 -5.04 5.92 3.76
C THR A 174 -4.03 5.34 4.73
N LEU A 175 -2.83 5.93 4.77
CA LEU A 175 -1.76 5.42 5.60
C LEU A 175 -0.92 6.54 6.22
N THR A 176 -0.42 6.26 7.41
CA THR A 176 0.57 7.08 8.10
C THR A 176 1.97 6.49 7.84
N PRO A 177 2.88 7.19 7.13
CA PRO A 177 4.20 6.66 6.87
C PRO A 177 5.04 6.58 8.16
N ALA A 178 5.62 5.40 8.41
CA ALA A 178 6.32 5.06 9.66
C ALA A 178 7.58 5.89 9.96
N SER A 179 8.14 6.61 8.98
CA SER A 179 9.32 7.47 9.17
C SER A 179 9.20 8.71 8.29
N SER A 180 8.83 9.83 8.89
CA SER A 180 8.35 10.98 8.13
C SER A 180 8.46 12.31 8.87
N ASP A 181 9.18 12.35 9.99
CA ASP A 181 9.39 13.57 10.78
C ASP A 181 10.00 14.67 9.92
N GLY A 182 9.24 15.77 9.76
CA GLY A 182 9.65 16.92 8.96
C GLY A 182 9.69 16.68 7.44
N ALA A 183 9.25 15.52 6.95
CA ALA A 183 9.20 15.24 5.52
C ALA A 183 8.15 16.15 4.84
N ARG A 184 8.56 16.80 3.74
CA ARG A 184 7.65 17.63 2.95
C ARG A 184 6.65 16.72 2.20
N PRO A 185 5.38 17.15 2.02
CA PRO A 185 4.39 16.39 1.27
C PRO A 185 4.87 15.94 -0.12
N GLU A 186 5.58 16.82 -0.84
CA GLU A 186 6.15 16.47 -2.14
C GLU A 186 7.09 15.26 -2.09
N THR A 187 7.97 15.23 -1.10
CA THR A 187 8.92 14.11 -0.93
C THR A 187 8.18 12.82 -0.61
N LEU A 188 7.15 12.88 0.25
CA LEU A 188 6.34 11.72 0.61
C LEU A 188 5.61 11.15 -0.62
N ALA A 189 4.87 11.98 -1.36
CA ALA A 189 4.12 11.53 -2.54
C ALA A 189 5.02 10.95 -3.64
N ARG A 190 6.18 11.57 -3.89
CA ARG A 190 7.14 11.08 -4.90
C ARG A 190 7.80 9.77 -4.53
N ASN A 191 8.06 9.55 -3.23
CA ASN A 191 8.64 8.29 -2.77
C ASN A 191 7.60 7.17 -2.75
N ASP A 192 6.34 7.49 -2.44
CA ASP A 192 5.25 6.53 -2.28
C ASP A 192 4.73 5.95 -3.60
N ILE A 193 4.69 6.74 -4.68
CA ILE A 193 3.98 6.40 -5.92
C ILE A 193 4.46 5.11 -6.60
N ALA A 194 5.73 4.72 -6.41
CA ALA A 194 6.25 3.46 -6.93
C ALA A 194 5.66 2.27 -6.18
N ASP A 195 5.74 2.31 -4.85
CA ASP A 195 5.18 1.26 -3.97
C ASP A 195 3.66 1.16 -4.12
N ALA A 196 2.96 2.30 -4.25
CA ALA A 196 1.53 2.33 -4.52
C ALA A 196 1.19 1.63 -5.85
N ALA A 197 1.98 1.85 -6.90
CA ALA A 197 1.78 1.20 -8.19
C ALA A 197 2.08 -0.31 -8.13
N ASP A 198 3.16 -0.70 -7.46
CA ASP A 198 3.52 -2.11 -7.32
C ASP A 198 2.51 -2.89 -6.48
N ALA A 199 1.99 -2.30 -5.40
CA ALA A 199 0.94 -2.89 -4.58
C ALA A 199 -0.36 -3.13 -5.37
N ALA A 200 -0.70 -2.21 -6.29
CA ALA A 200 -1.93 -2.27 -7.08
C ALA A 200 -1.83 -3.18 -8.31
N TYR A 201 -0.76 -3.02 -9.10
CA TYR A 201 -0.66 -3.58 -10.46
C TYR A 201 0.61 -4.42 -10.68
N GLY A 202 1.61 -4.26 -9.83
CA GLY A 202 2.90 -4.94 -9.92
C GLY A 202 2.95 -6.23 -9.12
N ARG A 203 4.03 -6.40 -8.37
CA ARG A 203 4.18 -7.48 -7.39
C ARG A 203 3.74 -6.95 -6.03
N ASN A 204 2.68 -7.51 -5.46
CA ASN A 204 2.20 -7.11 -4.14
C ASN A 204 3.06 -7.71 -3.00
N ALA A 205 2.76 -7.33 -1.76
CA ALA A 205 3.50 -7.81 -0.58
C ALA A 205 3.42 -9.33 -0.36
N ALA A 206 2.38 -10.00 -0.88
CA ALA A 206 2.25 -11.45 -0.88
C ALA A 206 3.09 -12.14 -1.97
N GLY A 207 3.70 -11.36 -2.87
CA GLY A 207 4.48 -11.85 -4.01
C GLY A 207 3.64 -12.15 -5.25
N ASP A 208 2.33 -11.90 -5.23
CA ASP A 208 1.44 -12.11 -6.36
C ASP A 208 1.55 -10.99 -7.39
N THR A 209 1.25 -11.33 -8.64
CA THR A 209 1.20 -10.41 -9.79
C THR A 209 -0.19 -10.41 -10.41
N PRO A 210 -1.18 -9.67 -9.85
CA PRO A 210 -2.59 -9.75 -10.28
C PRO A 210 -2.80 -9.37 -11.75
N TYR A 211 -1.88 -8.60 -12.34
CA TYR A 211 -1.91 -8.17 -13.74
C TYR A 211 -0.71 -8.66 -14.56
N ASP A 212 0.00 -9.67 -14.05
CA ASP A 212 1.23 -10.22 -14.65
C ASP A 212 2.37 -9.18 -14.75
N GLY A 213 2.34 -8.18 -13.87
CA GLY A 213 3.35 -7.15 -13.70
C GLY A 213 3.12 -5.86 -14.49
N ILE A 214 3.86 -4.82 -14.10
CA ILE A 214 3.88 -3.50 -14.76
C ILE A 214 4.89 -3.54 -15.91
N THR A 215 4.44 -3.18 -17.12
CA THR A 215 5.29 -3.13 -18.32
C THR A 215 5.79 -1.72 -18.62
N ALA A 216 5.02 -0.69 -18.23
CA ALA A 216 5.43 0.70 -18.33
C ALA A 216 4.64 1.56 -17.34
N HIS A 217 5.21 2.70 -16.96
CA HIS A 217 4.51 3.72 -16.21
C HIS A 217 4.92 5.12 -16.68
N GLN A 218 4.03 6.09 -16.47
CA GLN A 218 4.29 7.49 -16.78
C GLN A 218 3.59 8.37 -15.75
N ASP A 219 4.32 9.32 -15.15
CA ASP A 219 3.72 10.37 -14.34
C ASP A 219 2.96 11.32 -15.27
N VAL A 220 1.64 11.40 -15.10
CA VAL A 220 0.74 12.17 -15.97
C VAL A 220 0.27 13.48 -15.34
N ALA A 221 0.38 13.60 -14.02
CA ALA A 221 0.18 14.86 -13.31
C ALA A 221 0.91 14.84 -11.97
N ALA A 222 1.34 16.02 -11.51
CA ALA A 222 1.84 16.21 -10.15
C ALA A 222 1.71 17.69 -9.78
N GLY A 223 1.51 17.99 -8.50
CA GLY A 223 1.43 19.38 -8.08
C GLY A 223 1.03 19.58 -6.63
N GLN A 224 1.08 20.84 -6.21
CA GLN A 224 0.58 21.29 -4.92
C GLN A 224 -0.95 21.29 -4.93
N VAL A 225 -1.55 20.95 -3.79
CA VAL A 225 -3.01 20.94 -3.61
C VAL A 225 -3.36 21.36 -2.19
N ALA A 226 -4.50 22.01 -2.00
CA ALA A 226 -5.05 22.27 -0.67
C ALA A 226 -6.00 21.12 -0.29
N VAL A 227 -5.75 20.48 0.85
CA VAL A 227 -6.51 19.32 1.31
C VAL A 227 -6.63 19.37 2.83
N ALA A 228 -7.84 19.15 3.36
CA ALA A 228 -8.14 19.24 4.80
C ALA A 228 -7.62 20.54 5.47
N GLY A 229 -7.61 21.67 4.75
CA GLY A 229 -7.13 22.96 5.25
C GLY A 229 -5.60 23.10 5.31
N ARG A 230 -4.84 22.16 4.74
CA ARG A 230 -3.38 22.19 4.68
C ARG A 230 -2.86 22.09 3.25
N ALA A 231 -1.61 22.48 3.06
CA ALA A 231 -0.88 22.24 1.82
C ALA A 231 -0.51 20.75 1.73
N GLY A 232 -0.80 20.14 0.59
CA GLY A 232 -0.43 18.80 0.20
C GLY A 232 0.26 18.78 -1.16
N TYR A 233 0.64 17.59 -1.59
CA TYR A 233 1.23 17.34 -2.90
C TYR A 233 0.78 15.98 -3.42
N PHE A 234 0.47 15.89 -4.71
CA PHE A 234 0.09 14.64 -5.34
C PHE A 234 1.02 14.28 -6.50
N VAL A 235 1.15 12.99 -6.77
CA VAL A 235 1.74 12.44 -8.00
C VAL A 235 0.77 11.42 -8.57
N ARG A 236 0.28 11.66 -9.79
CA ARG A 236 -0.59 10.76 -10.55
C ARG A 236 0.21 10.06 -11.64
N ARG A 237 0.16 8.74 -11.63
CA ARG A 237 0.86 7.85 -12.53
C ARG A 237 -0.12 7.01 -13.33
N ARG A 238 0.05 6.96 -14.65
CA ARG A 238 -0.59 5.97 -15.50
C ARG A 238 0.30 4.73 -15.56
N VAL A 239 -0.29 3.57 -15.33
CA VAL A 239 0.36 2.25 -15.32
C VAL A 239 -0.16 1.44 -16.50
N ARG A 240 0.75 0.79 -17.23
CA ARG A 240 0.44 -0.26 -18.20
C ARG A 240 0.93 -1.58 -17.64
N THR A 241 0.11 -2.61 -17.77
CA THR A 241 0.37 -3.95 -17.26
C THR A 241 0.55 -4.94 -18.40
N ALA A 242 1.06 -6.13 -18.10
CA ALA A 242 1.18 -7.20 -19.08
C ALA A 242 -0.19 -7.78 -19.46
N LYS A 243 -1.12 -7.82 -18.50
CA LYS A 243 -2.52 -8.23 -18.71
C LYS A 243 -3.50 -7.21 -18.15
N GLY A 244 -4.70 -7.17 -18.73
CA GLY A 244 -5.75 -6.25 -18.33
C GLY A 244 -5.49 -4.80 -18.79
N PRO A 245 -6.33 -3.85 -18.34
CA PRO A 245 -6.32 -2.49 -18.84
C PRO A 245 -5.19 -1.61 -18.28
N GLY A 246 -4.49 -2.06 -17.24
CA GLY A 246 -3.70 -1.19 -16.36
C GLY A 246 -4.60 -0.17 -15.65
N GLY A 247 -4.01 0.94 -15.21
CA GLY A 247 -4.77 1.91 -14.42
C GLY A 247 -4.07 3.21 -14.15
N TYR A 248 -4.68 4.00 -13.29
CA TYR A 248 -4.15 5.21 -12.70
C TYR A 248 -3.93 4.99 -11.22
N VAL A 249 -2.77 5.41 -10.75
CA VAL A 249 -2.40 5.40 -9.35
C VAL A 249 -2.07 6.83 -8.96
N GLU A 250 -2.57 7.30 -7.83
CA GLU A 250 -2.18 8.60 -7.28
C GLU A 250 -1.79 8.45 -5.82
N SER A 251 -0.63 9.00 -5.47
CA SER A 251 -0.21 9.20 -4.08
C SER A 251 -0.38 10.67 -3.75
N LEU A 252 -1.30 10.97 -2.82
CA LEU A 252 -1.54 12.30 -2.27
C LEU A 252 -1.00 12.34 -0.85
N ALA A 253 -0.07 13.23 -0.57
CA ALA A 253 0.47 13.43 0.77
C ALA A 253 0.09 14.80 1.32
N PHE A 254 -0.19 14.88 2.61
CA PHE A 254 -0.40 16.11 3.37
C PHE A 254 -0.20 15.86 4.86
N SER A 255 -0.10 16.92 5.65
CA SER A 255 -0.09 16.78 7.12
C SER A 255 -1.52 16.80 7.65
N SER A 256 -1.84 15.92 8.60
CA SER A 256 -3.12 15.97 9.29
C SER A 256 -3.31 17.31 9.99
N SER A 257 -4.56 17.78 10.07
CA SER A 257 -4.88 18.97 10.85
C SER A 257 -5.13 18.68 12.32
N THR A 258 -5.22 17.41 12.70
CA THR A 258 -5.45 16.94 14.06
C THR A 258 -4.14 16.50 14.70
N GLY A 259 -4.08 16.56 16.04
CA GLY A 259 -2.91 16.15 16.81
C GLY A 259 -1.63 16.92 16.46
N VAL A 260 -0.51 16.19 16.40
CA VAL A 260 0.84 16.75 16.12
C VAL A 260 1.11 17.04 14.64
N GLY A 261 0.10 16.91 13.78
CA GLY A 261 0.26 17.12 12.34
C GLY A 261 1.01 15.98 11.64
N ALA A 262 0.79 14.74 12.08
CA ALA A 262 1.34 13.55 11.45
C ALA A 262 1.03 13.54 9.95
N PRO A 263 1.96 13.10 9.10
CA PRO A 263 1.73 13.00 7.67
C PRO A 263 0.72 11.89 7.36
N VAL A 264 -0.10 12.14 6.36
CA VAL A 264 -1.09 11.23 5.82
C VAL A 264 -0.81 11.08 4.33
N ILE A 265 -0.82 9.84 3.85
CA ILE A 265 -0.80 9.51 2.43
C ILE A 265 -2.14 8.87 2.09
N VAL A 266 -2.78 9.37 1.03
CA VAL A 266 -3.97 8.77 0.42
C VAL A 266 -3.54 8.19 -0.92
N ARG A 267 -3.77 6.89 -1.10
CA ARG A 267 -3.51 6.20 -2.36
C ARG A 267 -4.81 5.98 -3.10
N PHE A 268 -4.87 6.41 -4.35
CA PHE A 268 -5.97 6.13 -5.26
C PHE A 268 -5.51 5.11 -6.29
N VAL A 269 -6.33 4.11 -6.56
CA VAL A 269 -6.11 3.09 -7.59
C VAL A 269 -7.39 2.97 -8.41
N LEU A 270 -7.33 3.30 -9.70
CA LEU A 270 -8.47 3.27 -10.61
C LEU A 270 -8.07 2.56 -11.91
N ASP A 271 -8.77 1.49 -12.26
CA ASP A 271 -8.57 0.79 -13.53
C ASP A 271 -8.86 1.71 -14.72
N ALA A 272 -8.07 1.57 -15.79
CA ALA A 272 -8.24 2.37 -17.02
C ALA A 272 -9.19 1.73 -18.04
N GLY A 273 -9.84 0.62 -17.68
CA GLY A 273 -10.78 -0.12 -18.53
C GLY A 273 -12.16 0.54 -18.61
N PRO A 274 -13.07 0.01 -19.45
CA PRO A 274 -14.42 0.56 -19.60
C PRO A 274 -15.25 0.52 -18.30
N ASP A 275 -14.97 -0.45 -17.44
CA ASP A 275 -15.63 -0.64 -16.14
C ASP A 275 -14.89 0.10 -15.00
N GLY A 276 -13.80 0.81 -15.33
CA GLY A 276 -13.06 1.64 -14.39
C GLY A 276 -13.88 2.85 -13.92
N PRO A 277 -13.76 3.26 -12.65
CA PRO A 277 -14.41 4.48 -12.18
C PRO A 277 -13.86 5.73 -12.91
N PRO A 278 -14.65 6.81 -13.00
CA PRO A 278 -14.21 8.05 -13.64
C PRO A 278 -12.93 8.60 -12.99
N LEU A 279 -11.92 8.94 -13.80
CA LEU A 279 -10.66 9.50 -13.28
C LEU A 279 -10.87 10.81 -12.47
N ALA A 280 -11.92 11.56 -12.81
CA ALA A 280 -12.30 12.78 -12.10
C ALA A 280 -12.76 12.54 -10.65
N ASP A 281 -13.03 11.28 -10.26
CA ASP A 281 -13.36 10.94 -8.88
C ASP A 281 -12.18 11.16 -7.94
N ILE A 282 -10.94 11.00 -8.40
CA ILE A 282 -9.74 11.32 -7.62
C ILE A 282 -9.78 12.78 -7.15
N ASP A 283 -10.05 13.70 -8.07
CA ASP A 283 -10.10 15.14 -7.79
C ASP A 283 -11.31 15.50 -6.91
N ARG A 284 -12.46 14.84 -7.15
CA ARG A 284 -13.68 15.01 -6.34
C ARG A 284 -13.47 14.56 -4.90
N ILE A 285 -12.87 13.38 -4.70
CA ILE A 285 -12.58 12.84 -3.37
C ILE A 285 -11.56 13.73 -2.68
N THR A 286 -10.43 14.03 -3.32
CA THR A 286 -9.37 14.91 -2.79
C THR A 286 -9.92 16.25 -2.32
N LYS A 287 -10.74 16.91 -3.14
CA LYS A 287 -11.38 18.20 -2.78
C LYS A 287 -12.31 18.08 -1.58
N GLY A 288 -12.91 16.91 -1.34
CA GLY A 288 -13.83 16.66 -0.25
C GLY A 288 -13.19 16.16 1.04
N ILE A 289 -11.89 15.87 1.07
CA ILE A 289 -11.23 15.41 2.31
C ILE A 289 -11.28 16.50 3.37
N ARG A 290 -11.76 16.17 4.57
CA ARG A 290 -11.87 17.09 5.70
C ARG A 290 -11.27 16.49 6.97
N PRO A 291 -10.88 17.31 7.95
CA PRO A 291 -10.61 16.84 9.30
C PRO A 291 -11.88 16.28 9.95
N ILE A 292 -11.75 15.27 10.81
CA ILE A 292 -12.87 14.85 11.66
C ILE A 292 -13.32 16.03 12.53
N GLY A 293 -14.64 16.23 12.63
CA GLY A 293 -15.25 17.29 13.44
C GLY A 293 -15.28 18.66 12.76
N ALA A 294 -14.76 18.80 11.53
CA ALA A 294 -14.97 20.01 10.73
C ALA A 294 -16.44 20.08 10.29
N THR A 295 -17.22 20.99 10.87
CA THR A 295 -18.55 21.34 10.36
C THR A 295 -18.40 22.29 9.17
N GLY A 296 -19.13 22.01 8.09
CA GLY A 296 -18.89 22.64 6.79
C GLY A 296 -19.02 24.17 6.79
N ALA A 297 -17.92 24.85 6.47
CA ALA A 297 -17.88 26.08 5.68
C ALA A 297 -16.41 26.36 5.32
N ASP A 298 -16.15 26.61 4.04
CA ASP A 298 -14.94 27.30 3.60
C ASP A 298 -14.81 28.61 4.38
N GLY A 299 -13.84 28.68 5.29
CA GLY A 299 -13.63 29.81 6.20
C GLY A 299 -12.22 30.36 6.02
N GLY A 300 -12.13 31.47 5.30
CA GLY A 300 -10.89 32.12 4.88
C GLY A 300 -9.86 32.37 5.98
N VAL A 301 -8.62 32.48 5.52
CA VAL A 301 -7.50 33.05 6.27
C VAL A 301 -7.91 34.40 6.87
N GLY A 302 -7.81 34.51 8.19
CA GLY A 302 -8.14 35.72 8.93
C GLY A 302 -7.49 35.70 10.30
N SER A 303 -6.22 36.09 10.36
CA SER A 303 -5.59 36.48 11.61
C SER A 303 -6.31 37.71 12.17
N SER A 304 -6.97 37.57 13.32
CA SER A 304 -7.35 38.71 14.15
C SER A 304 -6.74 38.56 15.53
N ILE A 305 -5.50 39.06 15.65
CA ILE A 305 -4.98 39.54 16.92
C ILE A 305 -5.83 40.78 17.27
N GLY A 306 -6.75 40.64 18.22
CA GLY A 306 -7.44 41.76 18.85
C GLY A 306 -6.68 42.21 20.10
N PRO A 307 -6.54 43.52 20.36
CA PRO A 307 -5.76 44.02 21.48
C PRO A 307 -6.44 43.71 22.83
N SER A 308 -5.64 43.27 23.80
CA SER A 308 -6.02 43.20 25.20
C SER A 308 -6.28 44.63 25.71
N SER A 309 -7.52 44.92 26.07
CA SER A 309 -7.86 46.13 26.82
C SER A 309 -7.70 45.83 28.30
N GLY A 310 -6.83 46.59 28.97
CA GLY A 310 -6.74 46.67 30.42
C GLY A 310 -7.76 47.62 31.01
#